data_AF-A0A4S2IWA5-F1
#
_entry.id   AF-A0A4S2IWA5-F1
#
_cell.length_a   1.000
_cell.length_b   1.000
_cell.length_c   1.000
_cell.angle_alpha   90.00
_cell.angle_beta   90.00
_cell.angle_gamma   90.00
#
_symmetry.space_group_name_H-M   'P 1'
#
loop_
_entity.id
_entity.type
_entity.pdbx_description
1 polymer ?
#
loop_
_entity_poly.entity_id
_entity_poly.type
_entity_poly.pdbx_seq_one_letter_code
_entity_poly.pdbx_strand_id
1 'polypeptide(L)'
;MTDPTDLLPFYRDDDRTRVRFVGGPCHGRTILWGTGTPPDGIVLPVDPGPTVADVLDPYRPLEKAFYIPRLDAAGHPSRDDDGTLVYEHSG
;
A
#
# COMPACT_ATOMS: atom_id res chain seq x y z
N MET A 1 32.09 30.81 -19.07
CA MET A 1 30.69 31.02 -18.66
C MET A 1 29.80 30.28 -19.64
N THR A 2 29.36 29.09 -19.22
CA THR A 2 28.07 28.48 -19.56
C THR A 2 27.83 27.44 -18.48
N ASP A 3 26.85 27.70 -17.64
CA ASP A 3 26.56 27.00 -16.39
C ASP A 3 26.32 25.48 -16.53
N PRO A 4 26.67 24.69 -15.50
CA PRO A 4 26.19 23.33 -15.33
C PRO A 4 24.83 23.37 -14.61
N THR A 5 23.82 24.01 -15.20
CA THR A 5 22.48 24.05 -14.59
C THR A 5 21.66 22.84 -15.05
N ASP A 6 21.27 22.05 -14.05
CA ASP A 6 20.04 21.24 -14.05
C ASP A 6 19.94 20.08 -15.06
N LEU A 7 20.80 19.07 -14.87
CA LEU A 7 20.34 17.70 -15.00
C LEU A 7 19.87 17.21 -13.62
N LEU A 8 18.79 17.81 -13.10
CA LEU A 8 17.97 17.11 -12.12
C LEU A 8 17.63 15.75 -12.75
N PRO A 9 18.01 14.61 -12.14
CA PRO A 9 17.62 13.32 -12.65
C PRO A 9 16.10 13.38 -12.77
N PHE A 10 15.58 13.21 -13.99
CA PHE A 10 14.16 13.08 -14.23
C PHE A 10 13.66 12.03 -13.24
N TYR A 11 13.01 12.50 -12.18
CA TYR A 11 12.42 11.66 -11.17
C TYR A 11 11.27 10.96 -11.90
N ARG A 12 11.59 9.82 -12.51
CA ARG A 12 10.60 8.97 -13.18
C ARG A 12 9.68 8.49 -12.07
N ASP A 13 8.50 9.08 -12.02
CA ASP A 13 7.38 8.63 -11.17
C ASP A 13 6.91 7.20 -11.56
N ASP A 14 7.57 6.57 -12.55
CA ASP A 14 7.39 5.16 -12.96
C ASP A 14 7.73 4.14 -11.87
N ASP A 15 8.48 4.52 -10.82
CA ASP A 15 8.80 3.60 -9.72
C ASP A 15 7.71 3.49 -8.65
N ARG A 16 6.61 4.23 -8.82
CA ARG A 16 5.53 4.28 -7.82
C ARG A 16 4.30 3.51 -8.24
N THR A 17 4.03 2.40 -7.55
CA THR A 17 2.83 1.59 -7.81
C THR A 17 1.72 1.92 -6.83
N ARG A 18 0.54 2.31 -7.33
CA ARG A 18 -0.64 2.45 -6.48
C ARG A 18 -1.15 1.07 -6.08
N VAL A 19 -1.46 0.89 -4.80
CA VAL A 19 -2.00 -0.34 -4.23
C VAL A 19 -3.30 -0.04 -3.50
N ARG A 20 -4.39 -0.72 -3.88
CA ARG A 20 -5.72 -0.64 -3.25
C ARG A 20 -6.00 -1.92 -2.48
N PHE A 21 -6.46 -1.78 -1.25
CA PHE A 21 -6.83 -2.89 -0.39
C PHE A 21 -8.33 -3.20 -0.48
N VAL A 22 -8.68 -4.46 -0.68
CA VAL A 22 -10.06 -4.96 -0.77
C VAL A 22 -10.32 -6.04 0.28
N GLY A 23 -11.55 -6.10 0.82
CA GLY A 23 -11.85 -6.85 2.04
C GLY A 23 -11.17 -6.31 3.30
N GLY A 24 -11.55 -6.86 4.45
CA GLY A 24 -10.91 -6.62 5.74
C GLY A 24 -10.98 -5.18 6.27
N PRO A 25 -10.21 -4.88 7.34
CA PRO A 25 -10.31 -3.60 8.04
C PRO A 25 -9.76 -2.38 7.28
N CYS A 26 -8.93 -2.59 6.25
CA CYS A 26 -8.35 -1.50 5.44
C CYS A 26 -9.04 -1.37 4.07
N HIS A 27 -10.23 -1.94 3.90
CA HIS A 27 -10.98 -1.89 2.64
C HIS A 27 -11.11 -0.47 2.08
N GLY A 28 -10.85 -0.32 0.77
CA GLY A 28 -10.95 0.97 0.06
C GLY A 28 -9.75 1.89 0.25
N ARG A 29 -8.84 1.61 1.20
CA ARG A 29 -7.60 2.36 1.36
C ARG A 29 -6.71 2.15 0.15
N THR A 30 -6.09 3.24 -0.31
CA THR A 30 -5.09 3.21 -1.39
C THR A 30 -3.79 3.82 -0.88
N ILE A 31 -2.66 3.16 -1.13
CA ILE A 31 -1.33 3.68 -0.82
C ILE A 31 -0.49 3.78 -2.10
N LEU A 32 0.49 4.66 -2.07
CA LEU A 32 1.50 4.76 -3.12
C LEU A 32 2.75 4.01 -2.65
N TRP A 33 3.06 2.90 -3.32
CA TRP A 33 4.27 2.14 -3.04
C TRP A 33 5.45 2.87 -3.66
N GLY A 34 6.42 3.25 -2.83
CA GLY A 34 7.43 4.24 -3.23
C GLY A 34 8.57 3.70 -4.11
N THR A 35 8.77 2.38 -4.18
CA THR A 35 9.92 1.78 -4.88
C THR A 35 9.61 0.38 -5.41
N GLY A 36 9.85 0.14 -6.70
CA GLY A 36 9.81 -1.19 -7.32
C GLY A 36 8.43 -1.86 -7.30
N THR A 37 8.43 -3.18 -7.50
CA THR A 37 7.20 -3.99 -7.44
C THR A 37 6.75 -4.16 -5.99
N PRO A 38 5.46 -3.91 -5.68
CA PRO A 38 4.90 -4.23 -4.37
C PRO A 38 5.11 -5.71 -3.98
N PRO A 39 5.34 -6.02 -2.69
CA PRO A 39 5.64 -7.36 -2.23
C PRO A 39 4.42 -8.29 -2.30
N ASP A 40 4.63 -9.61 -2.37
CA ASP A 40 3.54 -10.61 -2.40
C ASP A 40 2.69 -10.68 -1.12
N GLY A 41 3.02 -9.88 -0.10
CA GLY A 41 2.24 -9.75 1.11
C GLY A 41 2.50 -8.41 1.80
N ILE A 42 1.44 -7.75 2.25
CA ILE A 42 1.48 -6.48 2.97
C ILE A 42 0.74 -6.65 4.30
N VAL A 43 1.44 -6.34 5.40
CA VAL A 43 0.85 -6.28 6.74
C VAL A 43 0.53 -4.83 7.06
N LEU A 44 -0.74 -4.54 7.33
CA LEU A 44 -1.20 -3.21 7.72
C LEU A 44 -1.69 -3.21 9.17
N PRO A 45 -1.37 -2.17 9.96
CA PRO A 45 -2.04 -1.96 11.23
C PRO A 45 -3.52 -1.66 10.96
N VAL A 46 -4.38 -2.33 11.71
CA VAL A 46 -5.80 -2.00 11.84
C VAL A 46 -5.89 -0.86 12.83
N ASP A 47 -6.36 0.29 12.36
CA ASP A 47 -6.65 1.43 13.22
C ASP A 47 -8.15 1.41 13.56
N PRO A 48 -8.55 0.95 14.76
CA PRO A 48 -9.94 0.99 15.19
C PRO A 48 -10.43 2.41 15.53
N GLY A 49 -9.58 3.44 15.40
CA GLY A 49 -9.78 4.76 15.96
C GLY A 49 -9.45 4.80 17.45
N PRO A 50 -9.53 5.98 18.09
CA PRO A 50 -9.19 6.13 19.51
C PRO A 50 -10.20 5.35 20.38
N THR A 51 -9.70 4.38 21.12
CA THR A 51 -10.45 3.60 22.10
C THR A 51 -10.05 3.96 23.53
N VAL A 52 -10.90 3.64 24.50
CA VAL A 52 -10.55 3.78 25.93
C VAL A 52 -9.30 2.97 26.29
N ALA A 53 -9.08 1.84 25.61
CA ALA A 53 -7.89 1.03 25.80
C ALA A 53 -6.60 1.76 25.37
N ASP A 54 -6.66 2.64 24.36
CA ASP A 54 -5.48 3.40 23.90
C ASP A 54 -5.08 4.50 24.89
N VAL A 55 -6.02 4.98 25.70
CA VAL A 55 -5.74 5.92 26.80
C VAL A 55 -5.11 5.20 27.99
N LEU A 56 -5.55 3.96 28.26
CA LEU A 56 -5.06 3.15 29.38
C LEU A 56 -3.72 2.46 29.08
N ASP A 57 -3.46 2.13 27.82
CA ASP A 57 -2.21 1.54 27.34
C ASP A 57 -1.84 2.08 25.95
N PRO A 58 -1.14 3.22 25.87
CA PRO A 58 -0.75 3.83 24.60
C PRO A 58 0.31 3.04 23.81
N TYR A 59 0.91 2.00 24.42
CA TYR A 59 1.90 1.14 23.78
C TYR A 59 1.34 -0.22 23.35
N ARG A 60 0.03 -0.42 23.54
CA ARG A 60 -0.66 -1.62 23.09
C ARG A 60 -0.34 -1.90 21.62
N PRO A 61 0.01 -3.15 21.25
CA PRO A 61 0.15 -3.51 19.86
C PRO A 61 -1.17 -3.35 19.12
N LEU A 62 -1.16 -2.61 18.02
CA LEU A 62 -2.28 -2.55 17.09
C LEU A 62 -2.48 -3.91 16.45
N GLU A 63 -3.75 -4.29 16.30
CA GLU A 63 -4.13 -5.44 15.48
C GLU A 63 -3.60 -5.24 14.06
N LYS A 64 -3.24 -6.34 13.39
CA LYS A 64 -2.66 -6.30 12.06
C LYS A 64 -3.51 -7.13 11.11
N ALA A 65 -3.75 -6.60 9.93
CA ALA A 65 -4.42 -7.29 8.83
C ALA A 65 -3.39 -7.63 7.75
N PHE A 66 -3.47 -8.84 7.20
CA PHE A 66 -2.59 -9.32 6.14
C PHE A 66 -3.31 -9.29 4.79
N TYR A 67 -2.64 -8.76 3.78
CA TYR A 67 -3.16 -8.65 2.43
C TYR A 67 -2.20 -9.25 1.42
N ILE A 68 -2.73 -9.97 0.43
CA ILE A 68 -1.98 -10.57 -0.67
C ILE A 68 -2.46 -9.99 -2.00
N PRO A 69 -1.63 -9.98 -3.07
CA PRO A 69 -2.09 -9.58 -4.39
C PRO A 69 -3.27 -10.44 -4.81
N ARG A 70 -4.37 -9.79 -5.17
CA ARG A 70 -5.49 -10.48 -5.80
C ARG A 70 -5.01 -10.96 -7.17
N LEU A 71 -5.22 -12.23 -7.50
CA LEU A 71 -4.83 -12.77 -8.79
C LEU A 71 -6.00 -12.75 -9.78
N ASP A 72 -5.70 -12.47 -11.05
CA ASP A 72 -6.64 -12.63 -12.16
C ASP A 72 -6.80 -14.10 -12.57
N ALA A 73 -7.63 -14.38 -13.58
CA ALA A 73 -7.88 -15.74 -14.05
C ALA A 73 -6.64 -16.43 -14.64
N ALA A 74 -5.60 -15.68 -15.01
CA ALA A 74 -4.33 -16.19 -15.50
C ALA A 74 -3.27 -16.34 -14.39
N GLY A 75 -3.60 -15.98 -13.14
CA GLY A 75 -2.69 -16.03 -12.00
C GLY A 75 -1.75 -14.83 -11.91
N HIS A 76 -2.01 -13.73 -12.64
CA HIS A 76 -1.22 -12.51 -12.53
C HIS A 76 -1.86 -11.54 -11.52
N PRO A 77 -1.06 -10.64 -10.90
CA PRO A 77 -1.59 -9.62 -10.01
C PRO A 77 -2.63 -8.74 -10.72
N SER A 78 -3.84 -8.73 -10.19
CA SER A 78 -5.01 -8.04 -10.71
C SER A 78 -4.91 -6.54 -10.47
N ARG A 79 -5.36 -5.76 -11.46
CA ARG A 79 -5.43 -4.30 -11.39
C ARG A 79 -6.86 -3.83 -11.60
N ASP A 80 -7.19 -2.71 -10.97
CA ASP A 80 -8.45 -1.99 -11.16
C ASP A 80 -8.43 -1.18 -12.48
N ASP A 81 -9.56 -0.59 -12.85
CA ASP A 81 -9.73 0.16 -14.12
C ASP A 81 -8.74 1.34 -14.27
N ASP A 82 -8.30 1.91 -13.15
CA ASP A 82 -7.32 3.01 -13.11
C ASP A 82 -5.85 2.52 -13.07
N GLY A 83 -5.63 1.22 -13.25
CA GLY A 83 -4.32 0.57 -13.21
C GLY A 83 -3.78 0.33 -11.79
N THR A 84 -4.55 0.64 -10.74
CA THR A 84 -4.15 0.40 -9.34
C THR A 84 -4.09 -1.10 -9.05
N LEU A 85 -2.99 -1.55 -8.44
CA LEU A 85 -2.82 -2.96 -8.07
C LEU A 85 -3.72 -3.32 -6.88
N VAL A 86 -4.43 -4.45 -6.98
CA VAL A 86 -5.43 -4.84 -5.98
C VAL A 86 -4.85 -5.89 -5.04
N TYR A 87 -4.95 -5.62 -3.74
CA TYR A 87 -4.57 -6.54 -2.67
C TYR A 87 -5.80 -6.93 -1.87
N GLU A 88 -6.05 -8.24 -1.71
CA GLU A 88 -7.18 -8.75 -0.96
C GLU A 88 -6.78 -9.24 0.43
N HIS A 89 -7.69 -9.06 1.38
CA HIS A 89 -7.50 -9.50 2.75
C HIS A 89 -7.41 -11.03 2.83
N SER A 90 -6.33 -11.54 3.42
CA SER A 90 -6.03 -12.98 3.47
C SER A 90 -6.61 -13.70 4.70
N GLY A 91 -7.40 -13.02 5.54
CA GLY A 91 -8.00 -13.59 6.76
C GLY A 91 -7.30 -13.14 8.02
#